data_AF-A0A354TLT2-F1
#
_entry.id   AF-A0A354TLT2-F1
#
_cell.length_a   1.000
_cell.length_b   1.000
_cell.length_c   1.000
_cell.angle_alpha   90.00
_cell.angle_beta   90.00
_cell.angle_gamma   90.00
#
_symmetry.space_group_name_H-M   'P 1'
#
loop_
_entity.id
_entity.type
_entity.pdbx_description
1 polymer ?
#
loop_
_entity_poly.entity_id
_entity_poly.type
_entity_poly.pdbx_seq_one_letter_code
_entity_poly.pdbx_strand_id
1 'polypeptide(L)'
;MARSIPVTLFVVIAAQLVGCSEAGSGATSASQAKVPGRWYTSTQVATGEVVFQGHCAECHGDQAQGLAADWRQKLDDGSFPPPPLNGTAHAWHHPLSLLMQVVNEGGIPFGGKMPAFAEVLTDDEKLSAIAYFQDFWDDGIYGNWEQMGGTN
;
A
#
# COMPACT_ATOMS: atom_id res chain seq x y z
N MET A 1 25.23 79.88 -11.54
CA MET A 1 24.67 80.09 -10.18
C MET A 1 23.48 79.16 -10.00
N ALA A 2 23.62 78.06 -9.26
CA ALA A 2 22.52 77.21 -8.80
C ALA A 2 22.97 76.37 -7.59
N ARG A 3 22.77 76.98 -6.42
CA ARG A 3 22.50 76.50 -5.05
C ARG A 3 22.86 75.05 -4.66
N SER A 4 23.75 74.96 -3.66
CA SER A 4 24.06 73.82 -2.79
C SER A 4 22.92 73.47 -1.82
N ILE A 5 22.78 72.20 -1.44
CA ILE A 5 22.06 71.74 -0.23
C ILE A 5 22.93 70.68 0.47
N PRO A 6 23.15 70.78 1.80
CA PRO A 6 24.23 70.09 2.51
C PRO A 6 23.91 68.66 2.94
N VAL A 7 25.00 67.92 3.15
CA VAL A 7 25.08 66.62 3.84
C VAL A 7 24.57 66.77 5.27
N THR A 8 23.68 65.89 5.70
CA THR A 8 23.48 65.61 7.13
C THR A 8 23.45 64.11 7.32
N LEU A 9 24.59 63.62 7.82
CA LEU A 9 24.79 62.27 8.33
C LEU A 9 24.19 62.22 9.74
N PHE A 10 23.22 61.34 9.96
CA PHE A 10 22.94 60.79 11.30
C PHE A 10 22.71 59.29 11.19
N VAL A 11 23.69 58.57 11.73
CA VAL A 11 23.69 57.14 12.01
C VAL A 11 22.82 56.89 13.23
N VAL A 12 21.93 55.90 13.18
CA VAL A 12 21.48 55.16 14.38
C VAL A 12 21.45 53.68 14.04
N ILE A 13 22.24 52.94 14.82
CA ILE A 13 22.47 51.50 14.88
C ILE A 13 21.39 50.86 15.78
N ALA A 14 21.01 49.60 15.48
CA ALA A 14 20.55 48.52 16.38
C ALA A 14 19.30 47.84 15.82
N ALA A 15 19.05 46.54 15.99
CA ALA A 15 19.81 45.36 16.37
C ALA A 15 18.88 44.19 16.02
N GLN A 16 19.47 43.09 15.54
CA GLN A 16 19.06 41.69 15.71
C GLN A 16 17.56 41.34 15.67
N LEU A 17 17.16 40.46 14.74
CA LEU A 17 16.45 39.24 15.10
C LEU A 17 16.72 38.17 14.03
N VAL A 18 17.42 37.12 14.48
CA VAL A 18 17.55 35.83 13.80
C VAL A 18 16.16 35.23 13.67
N GLY A 19 15.72 34.97 12.44
CA GLY A 19 14.53 34.17 12.16
C GLY A 19 14.97 32.89 11.44
N CYS A 20 15.17 31.82 12.21
CA CYS A 20 15.27 30.47 11.67
C CYS A 20 13.92 30.09 11.07
N SER A 21 13.79 30.11 9.75
CA SER A 21 12.71 29.37 9.10
C SER A 21 13.13 27.91 9.08
N GLU A 22 12.77 27.17 10.13
CA GLU A 22 12.61 25.73 10.00
C GLU A 22 11.51 25.54 8.94
N ALA A 23 11.89 24.95 7.81
CA ALA A 23 10.94 24.39 6.88
C ALA A 23 10.25 23.23 7.60
N GLY A 24 9.25 23.59 8.41
CA GLY A 24 8.26 22.70 8.96
C GLY A 24 7.50 22.09 7.79
N SER A 25 8.07 21.02 7.23
CA SER A 25 7.31 20.03 6.49
C SER A 25 6.49 19.23 7.50
N GLY A 26 5.57 19.93 8.17
CA GLY A 26 4.42 19.33 8.81
C GLY A 26 3.46 18.89 7.71
N ALA A 27 3.86 17.85 6.98
CA ALA A 27 2.89 16.94 6.41
C ALA A 27 2.10 16.41 7.60
N THR A 28 0.96 17.03 7.84
CA THR A 28 -0.05 16.59 8.79
C THR A 28 -0.18 15.09 8.70
N SER A 29 0.07 14.40 9.82
CA SER A 29 -0.23 12.99 10.00
C SER A 29 -1.70 12.74 9.64
N ALA A 30 -1.96 12.47 8.36
CA ALA A 30 -3.08 11.64 7.97
C ALA A 30 -2.84 10.31 8.70
N SER A 31 -3.67 10.10 9.70
CA SER A 31 -3.52 9.11 10.76
C SER A 31 -3.08 7.76 10.22
N GLN A 32 -1.91 7.27 10.67
CA GLN A 32 -1.51 5.87 10.58
C GLN A 32 -2.36 4.99 11.54
N ALA A 33 -3.66 5.26 11.64
CA ALA A 33 -4.55 4.49 12.49
C ALA A 33 -4.60 3.06 11.98
N LYS A 34 -4.17 2.14 12.84
CA LYS A 34 -4.38 0.70 12.69
C LYS A 34 -5.87 0.44 12.56
N VAL A 35 -6.24 -0.40 11.60
CA VAL A 35 -7.63 -0.87 11.50
C VAL A 35 -7.89 -1.78 12.71
N PRO A 36 -8.99 -1.59 13.47
CA PRO A 36 -9.27 -2.37 14.67
C PRO A 36 -9.20 -3.88 14.40
N GLY A 37 -8.40 -4.59 15.18
CA GLY A 37 -8.23 -6.04 15.02
C GLY A 37 -7.47 -6.50 13.77
N ARG A 38 -6.92 -5.59 12.96
CA ARG A 38 -6.18 -5.92 11.73
C ARG A 38 -4.71 -5.51 11.83
N TRP A 39 -3.79 -6.23 11.19
CA TRP A 39 -2.36 -5.93 11.28
C TRP A 39 -1.95 -4.63 10.56
N TYR A 40 -2.75 -4.22 9.57
CA TYR A 40 -2.51 -3.05 8.73
C TYR A 40 -3.23 -1.78 9.20
N THR A 41 -2.86 -0.66 8.59
CA THR A 41 -3.47 0.67 8.78
C THR A 41 -4.40 1.05 7.64
N SER A 42 -5.29 2.01 7.87
CA SER A 42 -6.13 2.58 6.80
C SER A 42 -5.31 3.22 5.68
N THR A 43 -4.14 3.78 6.00
CA THR A 43 -3.18 4.29 5.01
C THR A 43 -2.65 3.17 4.11
N GLN A 44 -2.30 2.01 4.68
CA GLN A 44 -1.87 0.86 3.89
C GLN A 44 -2.98 0.31 3.00
N VAL A 45 -4.24 0.32 3.46
CA VAL A 45 -5.39 -0.05 2.60
C VAL A 45 -5.51 0.92 1.42
N ALA A 46 -5.43 2.23 1.66
CA ALA A 46 -5.52 3.24 0.60
C ALA A 46 -4.35 3.16 -0.41
N THR A 47 -3.12 2.99 0.07
CA THR A 47 -1.96 2.74 -0.81
C THR A 47 -2.14 1.42 -1.57
N GLY A 48 -2.62 0.40 -0.87
CA GLY A 48 -2.84 -0.94 -1.39
C GLY A 48 -3.86 -0.97 -2.50
N GLU A 49 -4.93 -0.18 -2.41
CA GLU A 49 -5.91 -0.02 -3.47
C GLU A 49 -5.23 0.45 -4.77
N VAL A 50 -4.43 1.51 -4.71
CA VAL A 50 -3.70 2.04 -5.89
C VAL A 50 -2.80 0.98 -6.50
N VAL A 51 -2.00 0.29 -5.67
CA VAL A 51 -1.11 -0.78 -6.13
C VAL A 51 -1.91 -1.94 -6.73
N PHE A 52 -2.97 -2.38 -6.05
CA PHE A 52 -3.78 -3.51 -6.48
C PHE A 52 -4.48 -3.21 -7.81
N GLN A 53 -5.03 -2.02 -8.00
CA GLN A 53 -5.62 -1.61 -9.28
C GLN A 53 -4.59 -1.56 -10.41
N GLY A 54 -3.36 -1.11 -10.12
CA GLY A 54 -2.29 -1.01 -11.12
C GLY A 54 -1.66 -2.34 -11.52
N HIS A 55 -1.71 -3.36 -10.66
CA HIS A 55 -0.87 -4.56 -10.81
C HIS A 55 -1.61 -5.90 -10.65
N CYS A 56 -2.78 -5.93 -9.99
CA CYS A 56 -3.41 -7.19 -9.56
C CYS A 56 -4.84 -7.35 -10.08
N ALA A 57 -5.59 -6.24 -10.18
CA ALA A 57 -7.02 -6.24 -10.50
C ALA A 57 -7.34 -6.81 -11.89
N GLU A 58 -6.42 -6.70 -12.86
CA GLU A 58 -6.64 -7.26 -14.20
C GLU A 58 -6.90 -8.78 -14.21
N CYS A 59 -6.45 -9.49 -13.18
CA CYS A 59 -6.62 -10.93 -13.03
C CYS A 59 -7.51 -11.27 -11.82
N HIS A 60 -7.38 -10.53 -10.72
CA HIS A 60 -8.09 -10.81 -9.46
C HIS A 60 -9.37 -9.96 -9.27
N GLY A 61 -9.69 -9.04 -10.17
CA GLY A 61 -10.83 -8.13 -10.09
C GLY A 61 -10.64 -6.98 -9.10
N ASP A 62 -11.34 -5.86 -9.30
CA ASP A 62 -11.11 -4.60 -8.56
C ASP A 62 -11.23 -4.71 -7.04
N GLN A 63 -12.08 -5.61 -6.54
CA GLN A 63 -12.28 -5.91 -5.11
C GLN A 63 -11.71 -7.29 -4.74
N ALA A 64 -10.73 -7.76 -5.50
CA ALA A 64 -10.11 -9.06 -5.35
C ALA A 64 -11.10 -10.26 -5.41
N GLN A 65 -12.22 -10.10 -6.09
CA GLN A 65 -13.32 -11.06 -6.17
C GLN A 65 -13.12 -12.18 -7.21
N GLY A 66 -12.04 -12.13 -7.98
CA GLY A 66 -11.81 -12.97 -9.14
C GLY A 66 -12.68 -12.57 -10.34
N LEU A 67 -12.29 -13.03 -11.53
CA LEU A 67 -13.04 -12.76 -12.78
C LEU A 67 -13.85 -13.97 -13.27
N ALA A 68 -13.53 -15.17 -12.77
CA ALA A 68 -14.22 -16.40 -13.14
C ALA A 68 -15.43 -16.66 -12.24
N ALA A 69 -16.51 -17.16 -12.83
CA ALA A 69 -17.72 -17.54 -12.09
C ALA A 69 -17.47 -18.70 -11.11
N ASP A 70 -16.66 -19.69 -11.50
CA ASP A 70 -16.16 -20.74 -10.63
C ASP A 70 -14.65 -20.88 -10.77
N TRP A 71 -13.92 -20.42 -9.76
CA TRP A 71 -12.46 -20.48 -9.75
C TRP A 71 -11.89 -21.90 -9.62
N ARG A 72 -12.73 -22.86 -9.24
CA ARG A 72 -12.37 -24.29 -9.11
C ARG A 72 -12.55 -25.05 -10.42
N GLN A 73 -13.12 -24.42 -11.45
CA GLN A 73 -13.23 -25.03 -12.77
C GLN A 73 -11.97 -24.69 -13.58
N LYS A 74 -11.37 -25.71 -14.20
CA LYS A 74 -10.26 -25.50 -15.14
C LYS A 74 -10.74 -24.81 -16.41
N LEU A 75 -9.92 -23.93 -16.94
CA LEU A 75 -10.07 -23.32 -18.26
C LEU A 75 -9.79 -24.36 -19.36
N ASP A 76 -10.09 -24.00 -20.62
CA ASP A 76 -9.89 -24.87 -21.79
C ASP A 76 -8.43 -25.32 -21.97
N ASP A 77 -7.48 -24.49 -21.52
CA ASP A 77 -6.06 -24.81 -21.55
C ASP A 77 -5.58 -25.67 -20.36
N GLY A 78 -6.50 -26.09 -19.49
CA GLY A 78 -6.25 -26.94 -18.34
C GLY A 78 -5.75 -26.22 -17.08
N SER A 79 -5.52 -24.90 -17.14
CA SER A 79 -5.13 -24.08 -15.98
C SER A 79 -6.34 -23.71 -15.12
N PHE A 80 -6.11 -23.41 -13.84
CA PHE A 80 -7.13 -22.76 -13.01
C PHE A 80 -7.09 -21.24 -13.23
N PRO A 81 -8.25 -20.56 -13.23
CA PRO A 81 -8.28 -19.10 -13.24
C PRO A 81 -7.64 -18.52 -11.96
N PRO A 82 -7.19 -17.25 -11.97
CA PRO A 82 -6.75 -16.56 -10.77
C PRO A 82 -7.83 -16.64 -9.67
N PRO A 83 -7.50 -17.13 -8.46
CA PRO A 83 -8.50 -17.28 -7.41
C PRO A 83 -8.91 -15.90 -6.85
N PRO A 84 -10.15 -15.74 -6.37
CA PRO A 84 -10.52 -14.61 -5.52
C PRO A 84 -9.59 -14.49 -4.32
N LEU A 85 -9.16 -13.28 -3.97
CA LEU A 85 -8.36 -13.01 -2.77
C LEU A 85 -9.17 -12.33 -1.67
N ASN A 86 -10.40 -11.91 -1.93
CA ASN A 86 -11.30 -11.24 -0.98
C ASN A 86 -11.91 -12.15 0.11
N GLY A 87 -11.34 -13.33 0.34
CA GLY A 87 -11.77 -14.25 1.40
C GLY A 87 -12.74 -15.35 0.94
N THR A 88 -13.25 -15.28 -0.29
CA THR A 88 -14.17 -16.29 -0.85
C THR A 88 -13.47 -17.54 -1.43
N ALA A 89 -12.13 -17.53 -1.46
CA ALA A 89 -11.29 -18.67 -1.85
C ALA A 89 -10.29 -19.02 -0.74
N HIS A 90 -9.13 -19.56 -1.09
CA HIS A 90 -8.23 -20.22 -0.15
C HIS A 90 -7.07 -19.34 0.38
N ALA A 91 -7.01 -18.05 0.02
CA ALA A 91 -5.93 -17.16 0.43
C ALA A 91 -5.75 -17.06 1.96
N TRP A 92 -6.84 -17.14 2.72
CA TRP A 92 -6.82 -17.08 4.19
C TRP A 92 -6.18 -18.31 4.86
N HIS A 93 -5.92 -19.41 4.12
CA HIS A 93 -5.15 -20.54 4.66
C HIS A 93 -3.64 -20.28 4.75
N HIS A 94 -3.17 -19.13 4.24
CA HIS A 94 -1.76 -18.85 4.06
C HIS A 94 -1.31 -17.68 4.95
N PRO A 95 -0.24 -17.84 5.75
CA PRO A 95 0.28 -16.74 6.56
C PRO A 95 0.85 -15.64 5.67
N LEU A 96 1.00 -14.44 6.23
CA LEU A 96 1.50 -13.25 5.55
C LEU A 96 2.84 -13.50 4.85
N SER A 97 3.72 -14.26 5.49
CA SER A 97 5.02 -14.66 4.95
C SER A 97 4.89 -15.44 3.62
N LEU A 98 3.95 -16.38 3.54
CA LEU A 98 3.69 -17.12 2.30
C LEU A 98 3.00 -16.26 1.24
N LEU A 99 2.05 -15.40 1.65
CA LEU A 99 1.42 -14.45 0.73
C LEU A 99 2.46 -13.53 0.09
N MET A 100 3.39 -12.99 0.89
CA MET A 100 4.52 -12.20 0.39
C MET A 100 5.43 -13.01 -0.53
N GLN A 101 5.70 -14.28 -0.23
CA GLN A 101 6.49 -15.15 -1.11
C GLN A 101 5.83 -15.31 -2.48
N VAL A 102 4.52 -15.59 -2.52
CA VAL A 102 3.78 -15.75 -3.79
C VAL A 102 3.76 -14.44 -4.58
N VAL A 103 3.62 -13.28 -3.93
CA VAL A 103 3.72 -11.98 -4.62
C VAL A 103 5.14 -11.77 -5.18
N ASN A 104 6.17 -12.12 -4.42
CA ASN A 104 7.57 -11.98 -4.84
C ASN A 104 7.91 -12.88 -6.04
N GLU A 105 7.61 -14.17 -5.94
CA GLU A 105 8.02 -15.20 -6.90
C GLU A 105 7.03 -15.37 -8.06
N GLY A 106 5.81 -14.85 -7.91
CA GLY A 106 4.70 -15.08 -8.82
C GLY A 106 4.14 -16.50 -8.70
N GLY A 107 3.20 -16.82 -9.58
CA GLY A 107 2.54 -18.11 -9.64
C GLY A 107 3.26 -19.14 -10.52
N ILE A 108 4.17 -18.71 -11.39
CA ILE A 108 4.85 -19.59 -12.38
C ILE A 108 5.60 -20.75 -11.70
N PRO A 109 6.41 -20.53 -10.64
CA PRO A 109 7.09 -21.63 -9.93
C PRO A 109 6.14 -22.66 -9.32
N PHE A 110 4.87 -22.27 -9.10
CA PHE A 110 3.83 -23.10 -8.51
C PHE A 110 2.83 -23.65 -9.54
N GLY A 111 3.14 -23.54 -10.84
CA GLY A 111 2.29 -24.04 -11.93
C GLY A 111 1.14 -23.10 -12.34
N GLY A 112 1.13 -21.87 -11.83
CA GLY A 112 0.23 -20.79 -12.23
C GLY A 112 0.83 -19.89 -13.32
N LYS A 113 0.21 -18.73 -13.50
CA LYS A 113 0.60 -17.73 -14.53
C LYS A 113 0.84 -16.33 -13.97
N MET A 114 0.61 -16.12 -12.66
CA MET A 114 0.83 -14.83 -12.03
C MET A 114 2.29 -14.42 -12.17
N PRO A 115 2.59 -13.19 -12.64
CA PRO A 115 3.97 -12.72 -12.77
C PRO A 115 4.60 -12.49 -11.39
N ALA A 116 5.93 -12.46 -11.35
CA ALA A 116 6.71 -12.13 -10.16
C ALA A 116 6.76 -10.60 -9.97
N PHE A 117 6.65 -10.13 -8.72
CA PHE A 117 6.68 -8.71 -8.39
C PHE A 117 7.89 -8.28 -7.55
N ALA A 118 8.84 -9.19 -7.25
CA ALA A 118 10.00 -8.89 -6.42
C ALA A 118 10.79 -7.64 -6.90
N GLU A 119 10.97 -7.49 -8.21
CA GLU A 119 11.70 -6.39 -8.84
C GLU A 119 10.78 -5.27 -9.38
N VAL A 120 9.47 -5.39 -9.16
CA VAL A 120 8.44 -4.46 -9.68
C VAL A 120 7.87 -3.58 -8.58
N LEU A 121 7.67 -4.15 -7.38
CA LEU A 121 7.08 -3.51 -6.23
C LEU A 121 8.00 -3.59 -5.01
N THR A 122 8.07 -2.50 -4.27
CA THR A 122 8.71 -2.46 -2.95
C THR A 122 7.96 -3.35 -1.95
N ASP A 123 8.63 -3.74 -0.86
CA ASP A 123 8.00 -4.56 0.18
C ASP A 123 6.79 -3.87 0.81
N ASP A 124 6.83 -2.55 0.99
CA ASP A 124 5.72 -1.77 1.52
C ASP A 124 4.52 -1.75 0.56
N GLU A 125 4.75 -1.68 -0.75
CA GLU A 125 3.70 -1.76 -1.76
C GLU A 125 3.06 -3.15 -1.80
N LYS A 126 3.88 -4.22 -1.71
CA LYS A 126 3.38 -5.60 -1.66
C LYS A 126 2.56 -5.86 -0.39
N LEU A 127 3.05 -5.41 0.76
CA LEU A 127 2.29 -5.47 2.02
C LEU A 127 0.99 -4.66 1.93
N SER A 128 1.03 -3.47 1.32
CA SER A 128 -0.17 -2.66 1.13
C SER A 128 -1.18 -3.34 0.20
N ALA A 129 -0.75 -3.96 -0.89
CA ALA A 129 -1.62 -4.75 -1.77
C ALA A 129 -2.27 -5.93 -1.03
N ILE A 130 -1.52 -6.59 -0.13
CA ILE A 130 -2.07 -7.65 0.74
C ILE A 130 -3.10 -7.08 1.72
N ALA A 131 -2.78 -5.96 2.36
CA ALA A 131 -3.71 -5.28 3.26
C ALA A 131 -5.03 -4.92 2.56
N TYR A 132 -4.96 -4.45 1.32
CA TYR A 132 -6.15 -4.11 0.52
C TYR A 132 -7.07 -5.31 0.30
N PHE A 133 -6.57 -6.44 -0.20
CA PHE A 133 -7.48 -7.59 -0.41
C PHE A 133 -7.97 -8.21 0.91
N GLN A 134 -7.20 -8.09 1.99
CA GLN A 134 -7.61 -8.53 3.33
C GLN A 134 -8.61 -7.59 4.00
N ASP A 135 -8.79 -6.36 3.51
CA ASP A 135 -9.82 -5.43 4.01
C ASP A 135 -11.24 -5.91 3.65
N PHE A 136 -11.37 -6.75 2.62
CA PHE A 136 -12.63 -7.42 2.28
C PHE A 136 -12.93 -8.65 3.15
N TRP A 137 -12.01 -9.07 4.02
CA TRP A 137 -12.23 -10.24 4.86
C TRP A 137 -13.06 -9.85 6.07
N ASP A 138 -14.20 -10.52 6.24
CA ASP A 138 -14.98 -10.42 7.46
C ASP A 138 -14.18 -10.93 8.67
N ASP A 139 -14.68 -10.61 9.88
CA ASP A 139 -14.00 -10.97 11.12
C ASP A 139 -13.81 -12.49 11.29
N GLY A 140 -14.70 -13.31 10.71
CA GLY A 140 -14.60 -14.77 10.77
C GLY A 140 -13.46 -15.30 9.90
N ILE A 141 -13.37 -14.82 8.66
CA ILE A 141 -12.28 -15.19 7.73
C ILE A 141 -10.94 -14.69 8.27
N TYR A 142 -10.88 -13.44 8.74
CA TYR A 142 -9.67 -12.88 9.31
C TYR A 142 -9.23 -13.64 10.57
N GLY A 143 -10.17 -13.98 11.47
CA GLY A 143 -9.88 -14.79 12.66
C GLY A 143 -9.42 -16.22 12.33
N ASN A 144 -9.90 -16.80 11.23
CA ASN A 144 -9.37 -18.09 10.74
C ASN A 144 -7.95 -17.94 10.19
N TRP A 145 -7.67 -16.86 9.45
CA TRP A 145 -6.32 -16.58 8.95
C TRP A 145 -5.31 -16.40 10.08
N GLU A 146 -5.69 -15.72 11.16
CA GLU A 146 -4.84 -15.60 12.36
C GLU A 146 -4.50 -16.98 12.95
N GLN A 147 -5.45 -17.91 12.98
CA GLN A 147 -5.22 -19.30 13.43
C GLN A 147 -4.33 -20.10 12.47
N MET A 148 -4.31 -19.75 11.18
CA MET A 148 -3.48 -20.38 10.14
C MET A 148 -2.06 -19.82 10.07
N GLY A 149 -1.69 -18.92 10.99
CA GLY A 149 -0.35 -18.36 11.13
C GLY A 149 -0.33 -16.83 11.05
N GLY A 150 -1.37 -16.19 10.49
CA GLY A 150 -1.50 -14.74 10.50
C GLY A 150 -0.24 -14.03 10.01
N THR A 151 0.29 -13.12 10.82
CA THR A 151 1.51 -12.34 10.54
C THR A 151 2.83 -13.06 10.86
N ASN A 152 2.80 -14.32 11.30
CA ASN A 152 3.97 -15.05 11.80
C ASN A 152 4.89 -15.63 10.71
#